data_AF-A0A382V620-F1
#
_entry.id   AF-A0A382V620-F1
#
_cell.length_a   1.000
_cell.length_b   1.000
_cell.length_c   1.000
_cell.angle_alpha   90.00
_cell.angle_beta   90.00
_cell.angle_gamma   90.00
#
_symmetry.space_group_name_H-M   'P 1'
#
loop_
_entity.id
_entity.type
_entity.pdbx_description
1 polymer ?
#
loop_
_entity_poly.entity_id
_entity_poly.type
_entity_poly.pdbx_seq_one_letter_code
_entity_poly.pdbx_strand_id
1 'polypeptide(L)' 'VLWEDEFYCTYCGKKFGNEPAKLAIHIKNYHETGHRKSK' A
#
# COMPACT_ATOMS: atom_id res chain seq x y z
N VAL A 1 -0.01 -23.89 -1.35
CA VAL A 1 -0.62 -22.68 -0.77
C VAL A 1 -1.01 -21.78 -1.92
N LEU A 2 -2.31 -21.70 -2.21
CA LEU A 2 -2.84 -20.85 -3.28
C LEU A 2 -2.82 -19.41 -2.74
N TRP A 3 -1.97 -18.55 -3.31
CA TRP A 3 -1.96 -17.13 -2.97
C TRP A 3 -3.16 -16.46 -3.64
N GLU A 4 -4.30 -16.49 -2.95
CA GLU A 4 -5.42 -15.58 -3.18
C GLU A 4 -5.02 -14.21 -2.63
N ASP A 5 -3.99 -13.59 -3.22
CA ASP A 5 -3.36 -12.39 -2.68
C ASP A 5 -4.21 -11.15 -3.01
N GLU A 6 -5.25 -10.95 -2.20
CA GLU A 6 -5.87 -9.63 -2.08
C GLU A 6 -4.83 -8.68 -1.48
N PHE A 7 -4.39 -7.69 -2.24
CA PHE A 7 -3.53 -6.63 -1.74
C PHE A 7 -4.32 -5.76 -0.75
N TYR A 8 -3.80 -5.59 0.45
CA TYR A 8 -4.36 -4.71 1.46
C TYR A 8 -3.28 -3.82 2.09
N CYS A 9 -3.70 -2.68 2.59
CA CYS A 9 -2.82 -1.76 3.29
C CYS A 9 -2.53 -2.28 4.69
N THR A 10 -1.26 -2.52 4.99
CA THR A 10 -0.82 -2.97 6.31
C THR A 10 -0.92 -1.89 7.38
N TYR A 11 -0.98 -0.61 7.00
CA TYR A 11 -1.10 0.50 7.93
C TYR A 11 -2.53 0.72 8.44
N CYS A 12 -3.54 0.53 7.59
CA CYS A 12 -4.95 0.81 7.94
C CYS A 12 -5.92 -0.35 7.67
N GLY A 13 -5.45 -1.48 7.14
CA GLY A 13 -6.26 -2.66 6.84
C GLY A 13 -7.16 -2.52 5.61
N LYS A 14 -7.05 -1.44 4.83
CA LYS A 14 -7.89 -1.21 3.66
C LYS A 14 -7.57 -2.19 2.53
N LYS A 15 -8.58 -2.90 2.03
CA LYS A 15 -8.43 -3.85 0.92
C LYS A 15 -8.45 -3.14 -0.44
N PHE A 16 -7.56 -3.55 -1.33
CA PHE A 16 -7.41 -3.06 -2.71
C PHE A 16 -7.57 -4.18 -3.75
N GLY A 17 -7.85 -5.43 -3.33
CA GLY A 17 -8.04 -6.55 -4.26
C GLY A 17 -6.77 -6.85 -5.05
N ASN A 18 -6.86 -7.12 -6.35
CA ASN A 18 -5.68 -7.40 -7.17
C ASN A 18 -4.94 -6.15 -7.69
N GLU A 19 -5.20 -4.97 -7.11
CA GLU A 19 -4.70 -3.68 -7.62
C GLU A 19 -3.52 -3.15 -6.78
N PRO A 20 -2.30 -3.69 -6.94
CA PRO A 20 -1.14 -3.26 -6.17
C PRO A 20 -0.77 -1.80 -6.46
N ALA A 21 -1.06 -1.29 -7.66
CA ALA A 21 -0.80 0.10 -8.01
C ALA A 21 -1.63 1.08 -7.16
N LYS A 22 -2.91 0.77 -6.92
CA LYS A 22 -3.77 1.60 -6.04
C LYS A 22 -3.32 1.50 -4.60
N LEU A 23 -2.92 0.31 -4.15
CA LEU A 23 -2.35 0.12 -2.82
C LEU A 23 -1.07 0.96 -2.64
N ALA A 24 -0.15 0.92 -3.60
CA ALA A 24 1.10 1.68 -3.55
C ALA A 24 0.84 3.20 -3.51
N ILE A 25 -0.07 3.71 -4.34
CA ILE A 25 -0.46 5.14 -4.33
C ILE A 25 -1.13 5.50 -3.01
N HIS A 26 -1.98 4.63 -2.46
CA HIS A 26 -2.62 4.85 -1.18
C HIS A 26 -1.58 4.95 -0.06
N ILE A 27 -0.66 4.00 0.05
CA ILE A 27 0.43 4.05 1.03
C ILE A 27 1.22 5.35 0.85
N LYS A 28 1.57 5.70 -0.38
CA LYS A 28 2.32 6.93 -0.69
C LYS A 28 1.59 8.23 -0.31
N ASN A 29 0.28 8.31 -0.47
CA ASN A 29 -0.46 9.55 -0.21
C ASN A 29 -0.99 9.63 1.23
N TYR A 30 -1.35 8.50 1.82
CA TYR A 30 -2.00 8.43 3.13
C TYR A 30 -1.04 8.07 4.27
N HIS A 31 0.06 7.38 3.98
CA HIS A 31 0.97 6.84 4.99
C HIS A 31 2.43 7.28 4.81
N GLU A 32 2.85 7.64 3.60
CA GLU A 32 4.16 8.22 3.33
C GLU A 32 4.13 9.75 3.57
N THR A 33 4.15 10.14 4.85
CA THR A 33 4.43 11.53 5.28
C THR A 33 5.89 11.72 5.72
N GLY A 34 6.77 10.79 5.31
CA GLY A 34 8.18 10.78 5.67
C GLY A 34 9.07 11.13 4.50
N HIS A 35 9.20 12.43 4.26
CA HIS A 35 10.10 13.04 3.29
C HIS A 35 11.57 12.63 3.55
N ARG A 36 12.00 11.44 3.11
CA ARG A 36 13.43 11.11 3.06
C ARG A 36 14.02 11.73 1.80
N LYS A 37 14.14 13.06 1.79
CA LYS A 37 15.18 13.70 1.01
C LYS A 37 16.50 13.27 1.62
N SER A 38 17.08 12.21 1.10
CA SER A 38 18.51 11.98 1.26
C SER A 38 19.21 13.16 0.61
N LYS A 39 19.87 13.96 1.46
CA LYS A 39 20.82 15.00 1.04
C LYS A 39 22.02 14.36 0.36
#